data_AF-A0A2V6STM3-F1
#
_entry.id   AF-A0A2V6STM3-F1
#
_cell.length_a   1.000
_cell.length_b   1.000
_cell.length_c   1.000
_cell.angle_alpha   90.00
_cell.angle_beta   90.00
_cell.angle_gamma   90.00
#
_symmetry.space_group_name_H-M   'P 1'
#
loop_
_entity.id
_entity.type
_entity.pdbx_description
1 polymer ?
#
loop_
_entity_poly.entity_id
_entity_poly.type
_entity_poly.pdbx_seq_one_letter_code
_entity_poly.pdbx_strand_id
1 'polypeptide(L)' 'MRIAIGCDDTGFPLKAHVTSALEAAGHDLLDLGTFSKDPVD' A
#
# COMPACT_ATOMS: atom_id res chain seq x y z
N MET A 1 12.59 -9.24 -1.63
CA MET A 1 11.63 -9.70 -2.67
C MET A 1 10.84 -8.49 -3.17
N ARG A 2 10.31 -8.54 -4.40
CA ARG A 2 9.49 -7.45 -4.94
C ARG A 2 7.99 -7.75 -4.73
N ILE A 3 7.26 -6.82 -4.13
CA ILE A 3 5.85 -6.96 -3.76
C ILE A 3 5.05 -5.83 -4.42
N ALA A 4 4.01 -6.19 -5.18
CA ALA A 4 3.01 -5.21 -5.62
C ALA A 4 1.95 -5.05 -4.52
N ILE A 5 1.62 -3.82 -4.17
CA ILE A 5 0.64 -3.51 -3.14
C ILE A 5 -0.40 -2.54 -3.70
N GLY A 6 -1.66 -2.76 -3.33
CA GLY A 6 -2.73 -1.82 -3.56
C GLY A 6 -3.95 -2.12 -2.69
N CYS A 7 -4.82 -1.13 -2.55
CA CYS A 7 -6.07 -1.21 -1.80
C CYS A 7 -7.11 -0.22 -2.34
N ASP A 8 -8.35 -0.38 -1.91
CA ASP A 8 -9.42 0.61 -2.10
C ASP A 8 -9.26 1.82 -1.15
N ASP A 9 -10.22 2.73 -1.19
CA ASP A 9 -10.26 3.92 -0.33
C ASP A 9 -10.38 3.58 1.15
N THR A 10 -11.08 2.49 1.47
CA THR A 10 -11.27 2.03 2.85
C THR A 10 -9.97 1.45 3.43
N GLY A 11 -9.17 0.78 2.61
CA GLY A 11 -7.85 0.25 2.97
C GLY A 11 -6.72 1.30 2.97
N PHE A 12 -6.91 2.45 2.31
CA PHE A 12 -5.89 3.49 2.17
C PHE A 12 -5.26 3.95 3.50
N PRO A 13 -6.02 4.18 4.59
CA PRO A 13 -5.44 4.57 5.89
C PRO A 13 -4.46 3.54 6.48
N LEU A 14 -4.64 2.25 6.16
CA LEU A 14 -3.79 1.18 6.65
C LEU A 14 -2.58 0.93 5.73
N LYS A 15 -2.69 1.26 4.43
CA LYS A 15 -1.63 0.98 3.44
C LYS A 15 -0.26 1.49 3.87
N ALA A 16 -0.17 2.70 4.40
CA ALA A 16 1.10 3.27 4.86
C ALA A 16 1.79 2.42 5.95
N HIS A 17 1.03 1.86 6.90
CA HIS A 17 1.58 1.02 7.96
C HIS A 17 2.12 -0.30 7.41
N VAL A 18 1.41 -0.90 6.45
CA VAL A 18 1.83 -2.14 5.80
C VAL A 18 3.07 -1.89 4.94
N THR A 19 3.10 -0.82 4.16
CA THR A 19 4.25 -0.39 3.36
C THR A 19 5.49 -0.24 4.24
N SER A 20 5.41 0.52 5.34
CA SER A 20 6.56 0.70 6.24
C SER A 20 7.06 -0.60 6.87
N ALA A 21 6.14 -1.51 7.24
CA ALA A 21 6.52 -2.81 7.79
C ALA A 21 7.24 -3.70 6.75
N LEU A 22 6.76 -3.71 5.50
CA LEU A 22 7.37 -4.47 4.42
C LEU A 22 8.73 -3.90 3.98
N GLU A 23 8.86 -2.57 3.89
CA GLU A 23 10.13 -1.91 3.60
C GLU A 23 11.16 -2.18 4.71
N ALA A 24 10.76 -2.10 5.98
CA ALA A 24 11.62 -2.41 7.13
C ALA A 24 12.10 -3.88 7.13
N ALA A 25 11.32 -4.79 6.54
CA ALA A 25 11.71 -6.18 6.35
C ALA A 25 12.60 -6.42 5.10
N GLY A 26 12.97 -5.37 4.35
CA GLY A 26 13.85 -5.45 3.20
C GLY A 26 13.16 -5.84 1.89
N HIS A 27 11.85 -5.61 1.77
CA HIS A 27 11.12 -5.80 0.52
C HIS A 27 11.17 -4.54 -0.36
N ASP A 28 11.22 -4.75 -1.67
CA ASP A 28 11.04 -3.69 -2.68
C ASP A 28 9.56 -3.62 -3.03
N LEU A 29 8.97 -2.42 -3.01
CA LEU A 29 7.53 -2.23 -3.18
C LEU A 29 7.19 -1.53 -4.49
N LEU A 30 6.15 -2.04 -5.15
CA LEU A 30 5.46 -1.36 -6.24
C LEU A 30 4.05 -1.01 -5.76
N ASP A 31 3.81 0.27 -5.44
CA ASP A 31 2.50 0.77 -5.06
C ASP A 31 1.64 1.04 -6.32
N LEU A 32 0.51 0.36 -6.41
CA LEU A 32 -0.44 0.43 -7.51
C LEU A 32 -1.71 1.25 -7.17
N GLY A 33 -1.75 1.88 -5.99
CA GLY A 33 -2.87 2.72 -5.54
C GLY A 33 -3.83 2.00 -4.58
N THR A 34 -4.98 2.57 -4.25
CA THR A 34 -5.36 3.97 -4.48
C THR A 34 -4.41 4.94 -3.76
N PHE A 35 -4.42 6.23 -4.15
CA PHE A 35 -3.52 7.25 -3.62
C PHE A 35 -4.23 8.31 -2.78
N SER A 36 -5.52 8.13 -2.52
CA SER A 36 -6.31 9.02 -1.68
C SER A 36 -7.38 8.24 -0.91
N LYS A 37 -8.11 8.97 -0.07
CA LYS A 37 -9.33 8.48 0.60
C LYS A 37 -10.59 8.72 -0.24
N ASP A 38 -10.42 9.15 -1.48
CA ASP A 38 -11.56 9.36 -2.37
C ASP A 38 -12.10 7.98 -2.78
N PRO A 39 -13.43 7.77 -2.72
CA PRO A 39 -14.03 6.46 -3.02
C PRO A 39 -13.61 5.90 -4.38
N VAL A 40 -13.27 4.60 -4.40
CA VAL A 40 -12.93 3.84 -5.61
C VAL A 40 -13.59 2.46 -5.58
N ASP A 41 -13.64 1.80 -6.74
CA ASP A 41 -14.09 0.40 -6.87
C ASP A 41 -12.96 -0.59 -6.56
#